data_AF-A0A099T6S3-F1
#
_entry.id   AF-A0A099T6S3-F1
#
_cell.length_a   1.000
_cell.length_b   1.000
_cell.length_c   1.000
_cell.angle_alpha   90.00
_cell.angle_beta   90.00
_cell.angle_gamma   90.00
#
_symmetry.space_group_name_H-M   'P 1'
#
loop_
_entity.id
_entity.type
_entity.pdbx_description
1 polymer ?
#
loop_
_entity_poly.entity_id
_entity_poly.type
_entity_poly.pdbx_seq_one_letter_code
_entity_poly.pdbx_strand_id
1 'polypeptide(L)' 'MNEIAAVLAQIEQSTDPLATVRRLVLAHGGDWCDPENATGLFEIQLMGLAGIGPSVAAAVDDWLMQAKDAVFEDAAAR' A
#
# COMPACT_ATOMS: atom_id res chain seq x y z
N MET A 1 6.62 -10.95 -13.60
CA MET A 1 5.47 -10.22 -13.05
C MET A 1 6.02 -9.34 -11.95
N ASN A 2 5.84 -8.02 -12.03
CA ASN A 2 6.35 -7.11 -11.00
C ASN A 2 5.71 -7.50 -9.65
N GLU A 3 6.51 -7.66 -8.59
CA GLU A 3 6.00 -8.04 -7.25
C GLU A 3 4.93 -7.05 -6.78
N ILE A 4 5.08 -5.76 -7.10
CA ILE A 4 4.08 -4.72 -6.84
C ILE A 4 2.76 -5.00 -7.58
N ALA A 5 2.80 -5.49 -8.81
CA ALA A 5 1.59 -5.82 -9.57
C ALA A 5 0.82 -7.01 -8.97
N ALA A 6 1.54 -8.00 -8.42
CA ALA A 6 0.92 -9.14 -7.75
C ALA A 6 0.27 -8.73 -6.43
N VAL A 7 0.95 -7.87 -5.65
CA VAL A 7 0.42 -7.28 -4.41
C VAL A 7 -0.80 -6.42 -4.70
N LEU A 8 -0.74 -5.56 -5.73
CA LEU A 8 -1.85 -4.70 -6.14
C LEU A 8 -3.09 -5.52 -6.52
N ALA A 9 -2.92 -6.56 -7.35
CA ALA A 9 -4.02 -7.44 -7.73
C ALA A 9 -4.65 -8.15 -6.52
N GLN A 10 -3.84 -8.55 -5.53
CA GLN A 10 -4.35 -9.18 -4.31
C GLN A 10 -5.17 -8.20 -3.46
N ILE A 11 -4.79 -6.92 -3.40
CA ILE A 11 -5.53 -5.89 -2.66
C ILE A 11 -6.85 -5.57 -3.38
N GLU A 12 -6.83 -5.39 -4.70
CA GLU A 12 -8.02 -5.08 -5.50
C GLU A 12 -9.06 -6.20 -5.53
N GLN A 13 -8.63 -7.46 -5.41
CA GLN A 13 -9.52 -8.63 -5.37
C GLN A 13 -10.03 -8.94 -3.96
N SER A 14 -9.57 -8.23 -2.94
CA SER A 14 -9.95 -8.51 -1.55
C SER A 14 -11.31 -7.92 -1.21
N THR A 15 -12.07 -8.66 -0.39
CA THR A 15 -13.29 -8.15 0.24
C THR A 15 -13.01 -7.14 1.35
N ASP A 16 -11.79 -7.13 1.90
CA ASP A 16 -11.32 -6.15 2.87
C ASP A 16 -9.90 -5.69 2.50
N PRO A 17 -9.79 -4.64 1.65
CA PRO A 17 -8.52 -4.11 1.19
C PRO A 17 -7.64 -3.62 2.35
N LEU A 18 -8.20 -2.98 3.37
CA LEU A 18 -7.44 -2.42 4.50
C LEU A 18 -6.80 -3.52 5.35
N ALA A 19 -7.58 -4.53 5.72
CA ALA A 19 -7.03 -5.68 6.45
C ALA A 19 -5.98 -6.44 5.62
N THR A 20 -6.16 -6.47 4.30
CA THR A 20 -5.22 -7.12 3.37
C THR A 20 -3.91 -6.35 3.29
N VAL A 21 -3.95 -5.02 3.13
CA VAL A 21 -2.75 -4.17 3.12
C VAL A 21 -2.03 -4.26 4.45
N ARG A 22 -2.74 -4.20 5.58
CA ARG A 22 -2.12 -4.38 6.91
C ARG A 22 -1.34 -5.69 6.99
N ARG A 23 -1.96 -6.80 6.58
CA ARG A 23 -1.31 -8.11 6.58
C ARG A 23 -0.07 -8.12 5.69
N LEU A 24 -0.13 -7.49 4.52
CA LEU A 24 0.97 -7.43 3.56
C LEU A 24 2.12 -6.57 4.07
N VAL A 25 1.84 -5.37 4.57
CA VAL A 25 2.80 -4.48 5.23
C VAL A 25 3.58 -5.24 6.29
N LEU A 26 2.88 -5.89 7.23
CA LEU A 26 3.51 -6.66 8.31
C LEU A 26 4.29 -7.88 7.79
N ALA A 27 3.77 -8.60 6.79
CA ALA A 27 4.43 -9.77 6.22
C ALA A 27 5.72 -9.42 5.46
N HIS A 28 5.78 -8.21 4.89
CA HIS A 28 6.94 -7.70 4.16
C HIS A 28 7.87 -6.83 5.01
N GLY A 29 7.63 -6.76 6.33
CA GLY A 29 8.46 -6.00 7.27
C GLY A 29 8.33 -4.49 7.14
N GLY A 30 7.25 -4.01 6.54
CA GLY A 30 6.91 -2.60 6.46
C GLY A 30 6.22 -2.07 7.72
N ASP A 31 6.13 -0.75 7.82
CA ASP A 31 5.52 -0.06 8.94
C ASP A 31 4.02 0.17 8.72
N TRP A 32 3.23 -0.17 9.73
CA TRP A 32 1.78 0.07 9.78
C TRP A 32 1.45 0.93 11.00
N CYS A 33 0.81 2.08 10.77
CA CYS A 33 0.39 2.96 11.84
C CYS A 33 -1.05 2.62 12.29
N ASP A 34 -1.23 2.19 13.55
CA ASP A 34 -2.57 1.89 14.09
C ASP A 34 -3.35 3.18 14.43
N PRO A 35 -4.61 3.30 13.99
CA PRO A 35 -5.41 4.52 14.12
C PRO A 35 -5.86 4.85 15.55
N GLU A 36 -5.81 3.89 16.46
CA GLU A 36 -6.29 4.07 17.83
C GLU A 36 -5.39 4.99 18.68
N ASN A 37 -4.15 5.27 18.25
CA ASN A 37 -3.17 6.03 19.03
C ASN A 37 -2.47 7.18 18.28
N ALA A 38 -2.89 7.49 17.06
CA ALA A 38 -2.20 8.48 16.23
C ALA A 38 -3.12 9.65 15.85
N THR A 39 -2.69 10.86 16.20
CA THR A 39 -3.23 12.12 15.67
C THR A 39 -2.21 12.72 14.70
N GLY A 40 -2.59 12.92 13.43
CA GLY A 40 -1.71 13.51 12.43
C GLY A 40 -1.77 12.78 11.09
N LEU A 41 -0.62 12.68 10.42
CA LEU A 41 -0.47 11.90 9.20
C LEU A 41 -0.21 10.43 9.53
N PHE A 42 -0.82 9.57 8.72
CA PHE A 42 -0.62 8.14 8.70
C PHE A 42 0.29 7.80 7.56
N GLU A 43 1.23 6.91 7.83
CA GLU A 43 2.16 6.38 6.85
C GLU A 43 2.06 4.86 6.84
N ILE A 44 2.07 4.29 5.63
CA ILE A 44 2.27 2.86 5.42
C ILE A 44 3.47 2.66 4.51
N GLN A 45 4.25 1.61 4.76
CA GLN A 45 5.39 1.24 3.92
C GLN A 45 5.18 -0.17 3.39
N LEU A 46 5.18 -0.34 2.07
CA LEU A 46 5.04 -1.66 1.44
C LEU A 46 5.73 -1.67 0.08
N MET A 47 6.51 -2.73 -0.18
CA MET A 47 7.26 -2.91 -1.44
C MET A 47 8.19 -1.72 -1.79
N GLY A 48 8.70 -1.01 -0.79
CA GLY A 48 9.56 0.17 -1.01
C GLY A 48 8.81 1.44 -1.42
N LEU A 49 7.47 1.43 -1.38
CA LEU A 49 6.62 2.60 -1.60
C LEU A 49 5.99 3.06 -0.28
N ALA A 50 5.89 4.37 -0.12
CA ALA A 50 5.33 5.05 1.04
C ALA A 50 3.94 5.59 0.71
N GLY A 51 2.90 5.14 1.41
CA GLY A 51 1.57 5.75 1.33
C GLY A 51 1.34 6.70 2.48
N ILE A 52 0.94 7.94 2.22
CA ILE A 52 0.74 8.97 3.26
C ILE A 52 -0.65 9.59 3.17
N GLY A 53 -1.34 9.72 4.30
CA GLY A 53 -2.64 10.38 4.33
C GLY A 53 -3.12 10.80 5.72
N PRO A 54 -4.21 11.58 5.82
CA PRO A 54 -4.81 11.99 7.09
C PRO A 54 -5.51 10.85 7.85
N SER A 55 -5.58 9.66 7.26
CA SER A 55 -6.09 8.43 7.85
C SER A 55 -5.36 7.23 7.25
N VAL A 56 -5.44 6.08 7.91
CA VAL A 56 -4.91 4.81 7.37
C VAL A 56 -5.52 4.50 6.00
N ALA A 57 -6.82 4.74 5.81
CA ALA A 57 -7.46 4.52 4.51
C ALA A 57 -6.89 5.43 3.43
N ALA A 58 -6.66 6.71 3.73
CA ALA A 58 -6.07 7.64 2.78
C ALA A 58 -4.60 7.31 2.48
N ALA A 59 -3.84 6.83 3.46
CA ALA A 59 -2.48 6.34 3.25
C ALA A 59 -2.46 5.09 2.35
N VAL A 60 -3.44 4.19 2.51
CA VAL A 60 -3.62 3.04 1.61
C VAL A 60 -3.98 3.48 0.19
N ASP A 61 -4.91 4.42 0.04
CA ASP A 61 -5.32 4.94 -1.26
C ASP A 61 -4.14 5.61 -1.99
N ASP A 62 -3.33 6.37 -1.26
CA ASP A 62 -2.10 7.00 -1.78
C ASP A 62 -1.08 5.94 -2.24
N TRP A 63 -0.83 4.91 -1.42
CA TRP A 63 0.04 3.80 -1.81
C TRP A 63 -0.47 3.08 -3.07
N LEU A 64 -1.79 2.85 -3.17
CA LEU A 64 -2.40 2.20 -4.33
C LEU A 64 -2.21 3.01 -5.61
N MET A 65 -2.29 4.34 -5.53
CA MET A 65 -2.02 5.23 -6.66
C MET A 65 -0.56 5.11 -7.11
N GLN A 66 0.39 5.22 -6.18
CA GLN A 66 1.81 5.08 -6.48
C GLN A 66 2.17 3.69 -7.02
N ALA A 67 1.57 2.63 -6.47
CA ALA A 67 1.79 1.26 -6.93
C ALA A 67 1.29 1.05 -8.37
N LYS A 68 0.17 1.68 -8.75
CA LYS A 68 -0.33 1.67 -10.13
C LYS A 68 0.65 2.37 -11.06
N ASP A 69 1.12 3.55 -10.69
CA ASP A 69 2.09 4.31 -11.48
C ASP A 69 3.41 3.54 -11.65
N ALA A 70 3.95 2.94 -10.57
CA ALA A 70 5.16 2.14 -10.60
C ALA A 70 5.04 0.90 -11.52
N VAL A 71 3.86 0.26 -11.57
CA VAL A 71 3.60 -0.86 -12.49
C VAL A 71 3.50 -0.38 -13.94
N PHE A 72 2.87 0.77 -14.18
CA PHE A 72 2.81 1.38 -15.52
C PHE A 72 4.19 1.79 -16.02
N GLU A 73 5.03 2.40 -15.18
CA GLU A 73 6.40 2.79 -15.52
C GLU A 73 7.30 1.58 -15.80
N ASP A 74 7.24 0.53 -14.96
CA ASP A 74 7.98 -0.73 -15.21
C ASP A 74 7.56 -1.41 -16.52
N ALA A 75 6.29 -1.28 -16.91
CA ALA A 75 5.80 -1.80 -18.19
C ALA A 75 6.29 -0.96 -19.39
N ALA A 76 6.45 0.35 -19.23
CA ALA A 76 6.94 1.25 -20.29
C ALA A 76 8.48 1.20 -20.46
N ALA A 77 9.20 0.81 -19.42
CA ALA A 77 10.67 0.67 -19.44
C ALA A 77 11.17 -0.66 -20.04
N ARG A 78 10.27 -1.56 -20.45
CA ARG A 78 10.58 -2.88 -21.05
C ARG A 78 10.30 -2.90 -22.54
#